data_AF-A0A928CZP8-F1
#
_entry.id   AF-A0A928CZP8-F1
#
_cell.length_a   1.000
_cell.length_b   1.000
_cell.length_c   1.000
_cell.angle_alpha   90.00
_cell.angle_beta   90.00
_cell.angle_gamma   90.00
#
_symmetry.space_group_name_H-M   'P 1'
#
loop_
_entity.id
_entity.type
_entity.pdbx_description
1 polymer ?
#
loop_
_entity_poly.entity_id
_entity_poly.type
_entity_poly.pdbx_seq_one_letter_code
_entity_poly.pdbx_strand_id
1 'polypeptide(L)'
;MPIYKTLLAAAVFLTAFQLFSSDIYQKNSTSQVNSGFDRFLHRLWVKHKIPVPNEASDSVLVRRMYVDLTGRVPLPEDAKHYVVCRQPEKQFLLAKQLLESEEFAMFAAMRLGDELRIKSEFPINLWPNAAFLYTRMLCYAVLNNLPYDQFAANILLSSGSNFRNGYANFFRAVPQKNAENIANAVSTFFLGENLNSLSKEEKNLLLETFAVIKFKSTREWKEEIVFSTVPIANDPRNALVKKITADPRFAKTAVKRCWRWLFGNVEPDDAIVEHLAEQFKKNHFNLRKLLLEICTSPAYKAASVTSIDYSQAVKFAAVYPARRLDAEVLADSIAQITGKPYSYLSVIPEPFSYYNNRAAALPDGSVTDQFLLTFGRPSRDSGTPEERKSEITADQRMFLFNSADINSRLNDLLYRKLKKEKDKFTELFWLFYSRPPSPEEYKLFKELGKKHTQWKLLARIPWVLLNSKEFLCQH
;
A
#
# COMPACT_ATOMS: atom_id res chain seq x y z
N MET A 1 13.39 34.15 16.99
CA MET A 1 13.59 33.27 18.17
C MET A 1 12.38 33.08 19.10
N PRO A 2 11.55 34.08 19.50
CA PRO A 2 10.44 33.83 20.43
C PRO A 2 9.26 33.06 19.80
N ILE A 3 9.14 33.09 18.48
CA ILE A 3 8.06 32.48 17.69
C ILE A 3 8.25 30.96 17.49
N TYR A 4 9.50 30.47 17.51
CA TYR A 4 9.79 29.04 17.47
C TYR A 4 9.49 28.36 18.81
N LYS A 5 9.63 29.08 19.94
CA LYS A 5 9.32 28.55 21.28
C LYS A 5 7.81 28.32 21.49
N THR A 6 6.95 29.19 20.97
CA THR A 6 5.48 29.00 21.05
C THR A 6 4.97 27.91 20.09
N LEU A 7 5.60 27.73 18.94
CA LEU A 7 5.32 26.62 18.01
C LEU A 7 5.83 25.28 18.55
N LEU A 8 6.99 25.26 19.19
CA LEU A 8 7.46 24.07 19.92
C LEU A 8 6.50 23.76 21.05
N ALA A 9 6.02 24.75 21.81
CA ALA A 9 5.04 24.53 22.86
C ALA A 9 3.72 23.96 22.31
N ALA A 10 3.18 24.47 21.18
CA ALA A 10 1.96 23.95 20.58
C ALA A 10 2.14 22.55 19.95
N ALA A 11 3.28 22.27 19.32
CA ALA A 11 3.61 20.96 18.76
C ALA A 11 3.93 19.93 19.86
N VAL A 12 4.65 20.33 20.90
CA VAL A 12 4.92 19.51 22.11
C VAL A 12 3.62 19.25 22.87
N PHE A 13 2.71 20.22 22.96
CA PHE A 13 1.39 20.02 23.55
C PHE A 13 0.48 19.14 22.68
N LEU A 14 0.46 19.29 21.35
CA LEU A 14 -0.28 18.37 20.47
C LEU A 14 0.26 16.94 20.55
N THR A 15 1.58 16.75 20.70
CA THR A 15 2.15 15.43 20.96
C THR A 15 1.84 14.89 22.36
N ALA A 16 1.64 15.77 23.35
CA ALA A 16 1.25 15.39 24.71
C ALA A 16 -0.26 15.17 24.87
N PHE A 17 -1.10 15.83 24.06
CA PHE A 17 -2.56 15.70 24.05
C PHE A 17 -3.05 14.47 23.29
N GLN A 18 -2.22 13.89 22.41
CA GLN A 18 -2.47 12.58 21.81
C GLN A 18 -2.60 11.44 22.84
N LEU A 19 -2.33 11.71 24.13
CA LEU A 19 -2.50 10.76 25.23
C LEU A 19 -3.88 10.83 25.94
N PHE A 20 -4.78 11.77 25.61
CA PHE A 20 -5.94 12.06 26.51
C PHE A 20 -7.35 12.12 25.90
N SER A 21 -7.59 11.60 24.70
CA SER A 21 -8.97 11.22 24.33
C SER A 21 -8.98 9.90 23.58
N SER A 22 -9.15 8.82 24.33
CA SER A 22 -9.46 7.50 23.80
C SER A 22 -10.65 7.53 22.83
N ASP A 23 -11.61 8.43 23.07
CA ASP A 23 -12.91 8.41 22.40
C ASP A 23 -12.87 8.91 20.95
N ILE A 24 -11.80 9.61 20.53
CA ILE A 24 -11.67 10.10 19.14
C ILE A 24 -11.24 8.96 18.21
N TYR A 25 -10.41 8.05 18.68
CA TYR A 25 -9.79 7.01 17.85
C TYR A 25 -10.42 5.63 18.01
N GLN A 26 -11.10 5.37 19.11
CA GLN A 26 -11.76 4.09 19.36
C GLN A 26 -13.20 4.26 19.85
N LYS A 27 -13.99 3.23 19.63
CA LYS A 27 -15.34 3.03 20.14
C LYS A 27 -15.46 1.61 20.68
N ASN A 28 -16.43 1.40 21.57
CA ASN A 28 -16.72 0.06 22.07
C ASN A 28 -17.06 -0.89 20.92
N SER A 29 -16.58 -2.13 21.01
CA SER A 29 -16.83 -3.14 19.98
C SER A 29 -18.34 -3.37 19.81
N THR A 30 -18.82 -3.22 18.59
CA THR A 30 -20.20 -3.55 18.20
C THR A 30 -20.25 -4.73 17.23
N SER A 31 -19.10 -5.36 16.99
CA SER A 31 -18.89 -6.35 15.94
C SER A 31 -19.86 -7.51 16.09
N GLN A 32 -20.90 -7.48 15.26
CA GLN A 32 -21.73 -8.63 14.99
C GLN A 32 -20.89 -9.65 14.21
N VAL A 33 -20.95 -10.90 14.64
CA VAL A 33 -20.19 -12.00 14.04
C VAL A 33 -20.89 -12.41 12.74
N ASN A 34 -20.48 -11.79 11.64
CA ASN A 34 -21.22 -11.85 10.37
C ASN A 34 -20.60 -12.88 9.40
N SER A 35 -19.28 -13.03 9.41
CA SER A 35 -18.56 -13.89 8.47
C SER A 35 -18.01 -15.18 9.09
N GLY A 36 -17.57 -16.12 8.22
CA GLY A 36 -16.86 -17.32 8.65
C GLY A 36 -15.50 -16.99 9.29
N PHE A 37 -14.81 -15.98 8.76
CA PHE A 37 -13.55 -15.50 9.30
C PHE A 37 -13.73 -14.79 10.66
N ASP A 38 -14.81 -14.05 10.86
CA ASP A 38 -15.12 -13.40 12.15
C ASP A 38 -15.27 -14.47 13.25
N ARG A 39 -16.04 -15.52 12.98
CA ARG A 39 -16.19 -16.67 13.89
C ARG A 39 -14.86 -17.35 14.18
N PHE A 40 -13.96 -17.41 13.20
CA PHE A 40 -12.62 -17.96 13.38
C PHE A 40 -11.78 -17.08 14.32
N LEU A 41 -11.72 -15.76 14.08
CA LEU A 41 -10.98 -14.82 14.93
C LEU A 41 -11.47 -14.83 16.37
N HIS A 42 -12.80 -14.79 16.59
CA HIS A 42 -13.35 -14.86 17.94
C HIS A 42 -12.96 -16.15 18.67
N ARG A 43 -12.99 -17.31 17.99
CA ARG A 43 -12.54 -18.58 18.58
C ARG A 43 -11.04 -18.57 18.88
N LEU A 44 -10.23 -17.97 18.00
CA LEU A 44 -8.79 -17.82 18.21
C LEU A 44 -8.51 -16.95 19.44
N TRP A 45 -9.19 -15.82 19.59
CA TRP A 45 -9.04 -14.95 20.75
C TRP A 45 -9.47 -15.63 22.05
N VAL A 46 -10.61 -16.32 22.06
CA VAL A 46 -11.06 -17.10 23.23
C VAL A 46 -10.04 -18.18 23.61
N LYS A 47 -9.51 -18.92 22.62
CA LYS A 47 -8.50 -19.96 22.84
C LYS A 47 -7.23 -19.39 23.48
N HIS A 48 -6.79 -18.22 23.06
CA HIS A 48 -5.57 -17.57 23.54
C HIS A 48 -5.80 -16.57 24.68
N LYS A 49 -7.02 -16.51 25.24
CA LYS A 49 -7.42 -15.59 26.33
C LYS A 49 -7.18 -14.11 26.00
N ILE A 50 -7.40 -13.74 24.74
CA ILE A 50 -7.29 -12.37 24.25
C ILE A 50 -8.67 -11.71 24.32
N PRO A 51 -8.79 -10.53 24.94
CA PRO A 51 -10.06 -9.81 24.97
C PRO A 51 -10.44 -9.36 23.55
N VAL A 52 -11.75 -9.29 23.28
CA VAL A 52 -12.23 -8.72 22.02
C VAL A 52 -11.78 -7.26 21.94
N PRO A 53 -11.10 -6.85 20.87
CA PRO A 53 -10.57 -5.50 20.78
C PRO A 53 -11.68 -4.46 20.59
N ASN A 54 -11.40 -3.26 21.09
CA ASN A 54 -12.19 -2.07 20.73
C ASN A 54 -12.07 -1.81 19.23
N GLU A 55 -13.10 -1.22 18.66
CA GLU A 55 -13.11 -0.83 17.26
C GLU A 55 -12.52 0.55 17.09
N ALA A 56 -11.86 0.80 15.96
CA ALA A 56 -11.50 2.13 15.55
C ALA A 56 -12.76 2.97 15.28
N SER A 57 -12.68 4.29 15.52
CA SER A 57 -13.77 5.21 15.21
C SER A 57 -14.03 5.29 13.70
N ASP A 58 -15.22 5.73 13.30
CA ASP A 58 -15.62 5.75 11.89
C ASP A 58 -14.69 6.64 11.04
N SER A 59 -14.17 7.73 11.62
CA SER A 59 -13.22 8.63 10.96
C SER A 59 -11.86 7.97 10.72
N VAL A 60 -11.40 7.14 11.67
CA VAL A 60 -10.17 6.35 11.51
C VAL A 60 -10.38 5.29 10.44
N LEU A 61 -11.50 4.56 10.48
CA LEU A 61 -11.81 3.50 9.52
C LEU A 61 -11.91 3.99 8.08
N VAL A 62 -12.60 5.12 7.82
CA VAL A 62 -12.69 5.67 6.47
C VAL A 62 -11.31 6.08 5.95
N ARG A 63 -10.52 6.75 6.77
CA ARG A 63 -9.16 7.14 6.40
C ARG A 63 -8.30 5.91 6.10
N ARG A 64 -8.37 4.90 6.97
CA ARG A 64 -7.62 3.65 6.86
C ARG A 64 -7.93 2.91 5.56
N MET A 65 -9.22 2.74 5.22
CA MET A 65 -9.63 2.08 3.97
C MET A 65 -9.15 2.83 2.72
N TYR A 66 -9.28 4.15 2.66
CA TYR A 66 -8.80 4.92 1.52
C TYR A 66 -7.28 4.84 1.37
N VAL A 67 -6.54 4.95 2.47
CA VAL A 67 -5.08 4.82 2.49
C VAL A 67 -4.64 3.44 2.02
N ASP A 68 -5.25 2.37 2.55
CA ASP A 68 -4.84 0.99 2.25
C ASP A 68 -5.22 0.54 0.84
N LEU A 69 -6.40 0.96 0.37
CA LEU A 69 -6.96 0.47 -0.88
C LEU A 69 -6.63 1.39 -2.05
N THR A 70 -6.62 2.72 -1.85
CA THR A 70 -6.42 3.67 -2.97
C THR A 70 -5.09 4.41 -2.93
N GLY A 71 -4.32 4.27 -1.84
CA GLY A 71 -3.02 4.90 -1.68
C GLY A 71 -3.08 6.42 -1.48
N ARG A 72 -4.18 6.94 -0.92
CA ARG A 72 -4.34 8.37 -0.57
C ARG A 72 -5.42 8.56 0.48
N VAL A 73 -5.44 9.71 1.14
CA VAL A 73 -6.51 10.09 2.09
C VAL A 73 -7.85 10.31 1.37
N PRO A 74 -9.01 10.15 2.02
CA PRO A 74 -10.30 10.45 1.42
C PRO A 74 -10.47 11.96 1.15
N LEU A 75 -11.38 12.31 0.25
CA LEU A 75 -11.85 13.69 0.16
C LEU A 75 -12.69 14.04 1.40
N PRO A 76 -12.74 15.33 1.81
CA PRO A 76 -13.54 15.77 2.95
C PRO A 76 -15.01 15.35 2.86
N GLU A 77 -15.60 15.42 1.66
CA GLU A 77 -17.00 15.09 1.41
C GLU A 77 -17.27 13.59 1.65
N ASP A 78 -16.41 12.73 1.11
CA ASP A 78 -16.49 11.27 1.30
C ASP A 78 -16.35 10.89 2.78
N ALA A 79 -15.38 11.49 3.47
CA ALA A 79 -15.15 11.25 4.90
C ALA A 79 -16.36 11.70 5.74
N LYS A 80 -16.89 12.90 5.49
CA LYS A 80 -18.10 13.41 6.16
C LYS A 80 -19.28 12.48 5.93
N HIS A 81 -19.52 12.08 4.68
CA HIS A 81 -20.61 11.18 4.31
C HIS A 81 -20.51 9.84 5.04
N TYR A 82 -19.33 9.22 5.08
CA TYR A 82 -19.14 7.94 5.78
C TYR A 82 -19.37 8.04 7.29
N VAL A 83 -18.88 9.12 7.92
CA VAL A 83 -19.01 9.33 9.37
C VAL A 83 -20.47 9.53 9.79
N VAL A 84 -21.27 10.26 9.00
CA VAL A 84 -22.69 10.47 9.32
C VAL A 84 -23.59 9.29 8.91
N CYS A 85 -23.13 8.44 7.99
CA CYS A 85 -23.90 7.29 7.52
C CYS A 85 -24.18 6.29 8.65
N ARG A 86 -25.46 5.89 8.78
CA ARG A 86 -25.96 4.95 9.79
C ARG A 86 -26.31 3.57 9.23
N GLN A 87 -26.01 3.31 7.95
CA GLN A 87 -26.28 2.01 7.34
C GLN A 87 -25.42 0.91 8.01
N PRO A 88 -26.00 -0.23 8.41
CA PRO A 88 -25.27 -1.32 9.06
C PRO A 88 -24.09 -1.85 8.23
N GLU A 89 -24.25 -1.91 6.90
CA GLU A 89 -23.26 -2.46 5.97
C GLU A 89 -22.33 -1.40 5.35
N LYS A 90 -22.31 -0.17 5.86
CA LYS A 90 -21.57 0.94 5.22
C LYS A 90 -20.09 0.65 4.96
N GLN A 91 -19.45 -0.13 5.83
CA GLN A 91 -18.05 -0.54 5.69
C GLN A 91 -17.86 -1.52 4.53
N PHE A 92 -18.74 -2.53 4.43
CA PHE A 92 -18.73 -3.47 3.31
C PHE A 92 -18.94 -2.74 1.99
N LEU A 93 -19.91 -1.82 1.94
CA LEU A 93 -20.21 -1.02 0.75
C LEU A 93 -19.02 -0.15 0.35
N LEU A 94 -18.38 0.55 1.30
CA LEU A 94 -17.20 1.36 1.01
C LEU A 94 -16.02 0.50 0.55
N ALA A 95 -15.70 -0.58 1.25
CA ALA A 95 -14.60 -1.47 0.87
C ALA A 95 -14.82 -2.06 -0.54
N LYS A 96 -16.04 -2.51 -0.84
CA LYS A 96 -16.41 -3.00 -2.17
C LYS A 96 -16.21 -1.93 -3.24
N GLN A 97 -16.74 -0.72 -3.03
CA GLN A 97 -16.58 0.40 -3.96
C GLN A 97 -15.12 0.72 -4.23
N LEU A 98 -14.28 0.79 -3.19
CA LEU A 98 -12.85 1.10 -3.34
C LEU A 98 -12.12 -0.03 -4.07
N LEU A 99 -12.41 -1.30 -3.78
CA LEU A 99 -11.80 -2.46 -4.45
C LEU A 99 -12.18 -2.59 -5.94
N GLU A 100 -13.30 -1.99 -6.35
CA GLU A 100 -13.75 -1.93 -7.75
C GLU A 100 -13.20 -0.72 -8.51
N SER A 101 -12.53 0.21 -7.82
CA SER A 101 -11.99 1.44 -8.40
C SER A 101 -10.71 1.25 -9.22
N GLU A 102 -10.48 2.15 -10.18
CA GLU A 102 -9.21 2.22 -10.91
C GLU A 102 -8.05 2.59 -9.98
N GLU A 103 -8.29 3.41 -8.97
CA GLU A 103 -7.27 3.79 -7.99
C GLU A 103 -6.75 2.59 -7.20
N PHE A 104 -7.61 1.65 -6.83
CA PHE A 104 -7.17 0.40 -6.21
C PHE A 104 -6.35 -0.43 -7.19
N ALA A 105 -6.79 -0.58 -8.44
CA ALA A 105 -6.06 -1.33 -9.44
C ALA A 105 -4.64 -0.76 -9.67
N MET A 106 -4.51 0.56 -9.75
CA MET A 106 -3.23 1.25 -9.86
C MET A 106 -2.35 1.04 -8.64
N PHE A 107 -2.90 1.20 -7.44
CA PHE A 107 -2.11 1.07 -6.21
C PHE A 107 -1.67 -0.37 -5.95
N ALA A 108 -2.54 -1.35 -6.22
CA ALA A 108 -2.20 -2.76 -6.18
C ALA A 108 -1.14 -3.13 -7.23
N ALA A 109 -1.25 -2.59 -8.45
CA ALA A 109 -0.24 -2.78 -9.49
C ALA A 109 1.12 -2.21 -9.10
N MET A 110 1.15 -1.05 -8.44
CA MET A 110 2.38 -0.47 -7.89
C MET A 110 3.02 -1.42 -6.87
N ARG A 111 2.23 -1.93 -5.91
CA ARG A 111 2.72 -2.87 -4.88
C ARG A 111 3.18 -4.19 -5.46
N LEU A 112 2.48 -4.73 -6.46
CA LEU A 112 2.93 -5.90 -7.21
C LEU A 112 4.21 -5.62 -7.99
N GLY A 113 4.34 -4.42 -8.56
CA GLY A 113 5.52 -3.98 -9.31
C GLY A 113 6.79 -3.96 -8.47
N ASP A 114 6.68 -3.71 -7.17
CA ASP A 114 7.79 -3.78 -6.23
C ASP A 114 8.38 -5.21 -6.17
N GLU A 115 7.52 -6.23 -6.00
CA GLU A 115 7.94 -7.63 -5.93
C GLU A 115 8.29 -8.24 -7.30
N LEU A 116 7.70 -7.70 -8.37
CA LEU A 116 7.94 -8.12 -9.75
C LEU A 116 9.13 -7.40 -10.40
N ARG A 117 9.85 -6.56 -9.64
CA ARG A 117 11.08 -5.86 -10.07
C ARG A 117 10.86 -5.01 -11.33
N ILE A 118 9.78 -4.21 -11.37
CA ILE A 118 9.52 -3.34 -12.52
C ILE A 118 10.37 -2.08 -12.41
N LYS A 119 11.56 -2.12 -13.05
CA LYS A 119 12.58 -1.05 -13.01
C LYS A 119 13.36 -0.93 -14.31
N SER A 120 13.56 0.30 -14.81
CA SER A 120 14.36 0.57 -16.02
C SER A 120 15.86 0.68 -15.81
N GLU A 121 16.31 1.09 -14.63
CA GLU A 121 17.74 1.14 -14.29
C GLU A 121 18.32 -0.24 -13.92
N PHE A 122 19.65 -0.28 -13.81
CA PHE A 122 20.38 -1.39 -13.22
C PHE A 122 19.84 -1.70 -11.81
N PRO A 123 19.75 -2.99 -11.42
CA PRO A 123 20.22 -4.20 -12.11
C PRO A 123 19.20 -4.83 -13.07
N ILE A 124 17.96 -4.33 -13.13
CA ILE A 124 16.87 -4.97 -13.88
C ILE A 124 16.95 -4.66 -15.38
N ASN A 125 17.21 -3.39 -15.73
CA ASN A 125 17.35 -2.94 -17.12
C ASN A 125 16.13 -3.20 -18.02
N LEU A 126 14.91 -3.02 -17.48
CA LEU A 126 13.68 -3.15 -18.25
C LEU A 126 13.37 -1.85 -18.98
N TRP A 127 13.54 -1.80 -20.31
CA TRP A 127 13.32 -0.56 -21.06
C TRP A 127 11.95 0.10 -20.73
N PRO A 128 11.83 1.44 -20.66
CA PRO A 128 10.61 2.10 -20.18
C PRO A 128 9.32 1.66 -20.86
N ASN A 129 9.35 1.35 -22.16
CA ASN A 129 8.20 0.79 -22.88
C ASN A 129 7.73 -0.56 -22.29
N ALA A 130 8.68 -1.44 -21.94
CA ALA A 130 8.42 -2.71 -21.29
C ALA A 130 7.92 -2.52 -19.85
N ALA A 131 8.55 -1.62 -19.06
CA ALA A 131 8.12 -1.33 -17.70
C ALA A 131 6.68 -0.77 -17.65
N PHE A 132 6.38 0.18 -18.55
CA PHE A 132 5.04 0.74 -18.71
C PHE A 132 4.01 -0.32 -19.10
N LEU A 133 4.30 -1.12 -20.12
CA LEU A 133 3.38 -2.18 -20.54
C LEU A 133 3.15 -3.20 -19.43
N TYR A 134 4.21 -3.57 -18.70
CA TYR A 134 4.09 -4.54 -17.62
C TYR A 134 3.19 -4.01 -16.50
N THR A 135 3.44 -2.80 -16.00
CA THR A 135 2.58 -2.18 -14.98
C THR A 135 1.14 -2.00 -15.45
N ARG A 136 0.92 -1.61 -16.72
CA ARG A 136 -0.42 -1.49 -17.29
C ARG A 136 -1.16 -2.82 -17.31
N MET A 137 -0.49 -3.93 -17.62
CA MET A 137 -1.10 -5.26 -17.58
C MET A 137 -1.41 -5.72 -16.16
N LEU A 138 -0.57 -5.37 -15.17
CA LEU A 138 -0.88 -5.61 -13.76
C LEU A 138 -2.14 -4.85 -13.33
N CYS A 139 -2.22 -3.56 -13.68
CA CYS A 139 -3.40 -2.75 -13.41
C CYS A 139 -4.65 -3.36 -14.06
N TYR A 140 -4.57 -3.76 -15.33
CA TYR A 140 -5.68 -4.42 -16.02
C TYR A 140 -6.09 -5.74 -15.35
N ALA A 141 -5.13 -6.57 -14.91
CA ALA A 141 -5.44 -7.82 -14.21
C ALA A 141 -6.21 -7.59 -12.91
N VAL A 142 -5.78 -6.61 -12.10
CA VAL A 142 -6.47 -6.25 -10.85
C VAL A 142 -7.83 -5.60 -11.15
N LEU A 143 -7.92 -4.70 -12.12
CA LEU A 143 -9.15 -4.00 -12.52
C LEU A 143 -10.22 -4.92 -13.11
N ASN A 144 -9.83 -6.06 -13.69
CA ASN A 144 -10.78 -7.07 -14.18
C ASN A 144 -10.96 -8.24 -13.20
N ASN A 145 -10.38 -8.15 -12.00
CA ASN A 145 -10.43 -9.19 -10.98
C ASN A 145 -9.98 -10.56 -11.51
N LEU A 146 -8.91 -10.59 -12.29
CA LEU A 146 -8.35 -11.83 -12.82
C LEU A 146 -8.01 -12.77 -11.65
N PRO A 147 -8.52 -14.02 -11.65
CA PRO A 147 -8.17 -15.00 -10.63
C PRO A 147 -6.66 -15.14 -10.49
N TYR A 148 -6.16 -15.24 -9.25
CA TYR A 148 -4.72 -15.16 -9.00
C TYR A 148 -3.94 -16.36 -9.56
N ASP A 149 -4.57 -17.53 -9.67
CA ASP A 149 -4.04 -18.70 -10.38
C ASP A 149 -3.92 -18.47 -11.89
N GLN A 150 -4.90 -17.82 -12.51
CA GLN A 150 -4.83 -17.41 -13.92
C GLN A 150 -3.80 -16.31 -14.14
N PHE A 151 -3.67 -15.37 -13.21
CA PHE A 151 -2.61 -14.38 -13.20
C PHE A 151 -1.22 -15.05 -13.16
N ALA A 152 -1.03 -16.05 -12.30
CA ALA A 152 0.20 -16.84 -12.24
C ALA A 152 0.45 -17.59 -13.56
N ALA A 153 -0.58 -18.22 -14.13
CA ALA A 153 -0.49 -18.90 -15.42
C ALA A 153 -0.08 -17.95 -16.55
N ASN A 154 -0.69 -16.76 -16.62
CA ASN A 154 -0.36 -15.74 -17.63
C ASN A 154 1.09 -15.29 -17.55
N ILE A 155 1.65 -15.17 -16.33
CA ILE A 155 3.07 -14.86 -16.13
C ILE A 155 3.95 -16.04 -16.57
N LEU A 156 3.72 -17.23 -16.00
CA LEU A 156 4.60 -18.39 -16.15
C LEU A 156 4.60 -18.96 -17.58
N LEU A 157 3.47 -18.86 -18.29
CA LEU A 157 3.33 -19.31 -19.68
C LEU A 157 3.62 -18.21 -20.69
N SER A 158 3.92 -16.98 -20.25
CA SER A 158 4.16 -15.87 -21.16
C SER A 158 5.29 -16.16 -22.15
N SER A 159 5.10 -15.70 -23.38
CA SER A 159 6.05 -15.76 -24.50
C SER A 159 5.68 -14.65 -25.48
N GLY A 160 6.63 -14.25 -26.31
CA GLY A 160 6.50 -13.15 -27.27
C GLY A 160 7.36 -11.95 -26.93
N SER A 161 7.14 -10.86 -27.68
CA SER A 161 7.82 -9.60 -27.48
C SER A 161 7.50 -9.00 -26.11
N ASN A 162 8.53 -8.54 -25.42
CA ASN A 162 8.43 -7.85 -24.15
C ASN A 162 7.78 -6.44 -24.27
N PHE A 163 7.64 -5.90 -25.50
CA PHE A 163 6.92 -4.66 -25.82
C PHE A 163 5.49 -4.88 -26.32
N ARG A 164 5.06 -6.14 -26.47
CA ARG A 164 3.70 -6.49 -26.92
C ARG A 164 2.96 -7.38 -25.91
N ASN A 165 3.70 -8.20 -25.17
CA ASN A 165 3.21 -9.01 -24.06
C ASN A 165 3.94 -8.62 -22.77
N GLY A 166 3.30 -7.80 -21.95
CA GLY A 166 3.85 -7.30 -20.69
C GLY A 166 4.22 -8.40 -19.69
N TYR A 167 3.52 -9.53 -19.67
CA TYR A 167 3.86 -10.64 -18.76
C TYR A 167 5.22 -11.28 -19.07
N ALA A 168 5.66 -11.23 -20.33
CA ALA A 168 6.99 -11.72 -20.72
C ALA A 168 8.13 -10.96 -20.02
N ASN A 169 7.84 -9.75 -19.52
CA ASN A 169 8.80 -8.97 -18.76
C ASN A 169 9.18 -9.60 -17.42
N PHE A 170 8.38 -10.54 -16.88
CA PHE A 170 8.78 -11.31 -15.70
C PHE A 170 10.13 -12.03 -15.90
N PHE A 171 10.33 -12.64 -17.06
CA PHE A 171 11.58 -13.32 -17.42
C PHE A 171 12.69 -12.36 -17.81
N ARG A 172 12.36 -11.10 -18.16
CA ARG A 172 13.35 -10.05 -18.43
C ARG A 172 13.80 -9.33 -17.17
N ALA A 173 12.94 -9.27 -16.15
CA ALA A 173 13.16 -8.57 -14.89
C ALA A 173 13.93 -9.42 -13.86
N VAL A 174 14.82 -10.28 -14.34
CA VAL A 174 15.77 -11.03 -13.51
C VAL A 174 17.19 -10.49 -13.77
N PRO A 175 18.07 -10.41 -12.76
CA PRO A 175 19.40 -9.83 -12.93
C PRO A 175 20.24 -10.52 -14.00
N GLN A 176 20.15 -11.86 -14.08
CA GLN A 176 20.77 -12.67 -15.13
C GLN A 176 19.71 -13.54 -15.80
N LYS A 177 19.70 -13.55 -17.13
CA LYS A 177 18.73 -14.28 -17.97
C LYS A 177 19.04 -15.78 -18.04
N ASN A 178 19.11 -16.45 -16.88
CA ASN A 178 19.36 -17.88 -16.76
C ASN A 178 18.25 -18.58 -15.96
N ALA A 179 18.20 -19.90 -16.07
CA ALA A 179 17.15 -20.72 -15.45
C ALA A 179 17.13 -20.58 -13.92
N GLU A 180 18.30 -20.43 -13.28
CA GLU A 180 18.43 -20.30 -11.83
C GLU A 180 17.79 -19.01 -11.30
N ASN A 181 18.06 -17.86 -11.91
CA ASN A 181 17.47 -16.60 -11.49
C ASN A 181 15.96 -16.56 -11.77
N ILE A 182 15.50 -17.15 -12.88
CA ILE A 182 14.07 -17.31 -13.16
C ILE A 182 13.42 -18.20 -12.11
N ALA A 183 14.00 -19.36 -11.82
CA ALA A 183 13.51 -20.28 -10.79
C ALA A 183 13.43 -19.60 -9.42
N ASN A 184 14.45 -18.81 -9.06
CA ASN A 184 14.45 -18.04 -7.81
C ASN A 184 13.36 -16.97 -7.78
N ALA A 185 13.16 -16.22 -8.87
CA ALA A 185 12.07 -15.26 -8.97
C ALA A 185 10.69 -15.92 -8.82
N VAL A 186 10.49 -17.10 -9.43
CA VAL A 186 9.25 -17.88 -9.33
C VAL A 186 9.03 -18.38 -7.90
N SER A 187 10.05 -18.97 -7.30
CA SER A 187 9.99 -19.46 -5.92
C SER A 187 9.65 -18.34 -4.94
N THR A 188 10.38 -17.23 -4.99
CA THR A 188 10.17 -16.10 -4.07
C THR A 188 8.79 -15.47 -4.26
N PHE A 189 8.36 -15.23 -5.51
CA PHE A 189 7.11 -14.52 -5.76
C PHE A 189 5.86 -15.37 -5.55
N PHE A 190 5.88 -16.65 -5.96
CA PHE A 190 4.70 -17.52 -5.91
C PHE A 190 4.67 -18.45 -4.72
N LEU A 191 5.82 -18.92 -4.22
CA LEU A 191 5.90 -19.83 -3.08
C LEU A 191 6.32 -19.13 -1.78
N GLY A 192 6.85 -17.91 -1.86
CA GLY A 192 7.27 -17.14 -0.69
C GLY A 192 8.58 -17.62 -0.06
N GLU A 193 9.33 -18.47 -0.77
CA GLU A 193 10.56 -19.10 -0.29
C GLU A 193 11.69 -18.88 -1.30
N ASN A 194 12.93 -18.75 -0.81
CA ASN A 194 14.10 -18.68 -1.68
C ASN A 194 14.33 -20.04 -2.36
N LEU A 195 14.87 -20.05 -3.59
CA LEU A 195 15.16 -21.29 -4.32
C LEU A 195 16.07 -22.26 -3.53
N ASN A 196 16.98 -21.73 -2.72
CA ASN A 196 17.90 -22.53 -1.92
C ASN A 196 17.26 -23.16 -0.67
N SER A 197 16.07 -22.72 -0.29
CA SER A 197 15.31 -23.29 0.83
C SER A 197 14.41 -24.46 0.38
N LEU A 198 14.19 -24.63 -0.93
CA LEU A 198 13.39 -25.72 -1.48
C LEU A 198 14.11 -27.06 -1.41
N SER A 199 13.33 -28.15 -1.49
CA SER A 199 13.91 -29.49 -1.64
C SER A 199 14.70 -29.61 -2.95
N LYS A 200 15.66 -30.55 -2.99
CA LYS A 200 16.49 -30.78 -4.17
C LYS A 200 15.65 -31.15 -5.41
N GLU A 201 14.56 -31.87 -5.21
CA GLU A 201 13.64 -32.29 -6.27
C GLU A 201 12.88 -31.09 -6.86
N GLU A 202 12.33 -30.22 -6.02
CA GLU A 202 11.63 -29.01 -6.46
C GLU A 202 12.58 -28.03 -7.17
N LYS A 203 13.78 -27.85 -6.62
CA LYS A 203 14.82 -27.02 -7.23
C LYS A 203 15.17 -27.53 -8.63
N ASN A 204 15.44 -28.83 -8.79
CA ASN A 204 15.75 -29.41 -10.09
C ASN A 204 14.58 -29.26 -11.07
N LEU A 205 13.35 -29.50 -10.62
CA LEU A 205 12.15 -29.34 -11.45
C LEU A 205 12.03 -27.92 -12.00
N LEU A 206 12.22 -26.90 -11.16
CA LEU A 206 12.17 -25.49 -11.60
C LEU A 206 13.29 -25.18 -12.59
N LEU A 207 14.53 -25.62 -12.31
CA LEU A 207 15.69 -25.39 -13.18
C LEU A 207 15.50 -26.02 -14.56
N GLU A 208 15.06 -27.27 -14.63
CA GLU A 208 14.78 -27.98 -15.88
C GLU A 208 13.65 -27.30 -16.66
N THR A 209 12.58 -26.91 -15.96
CA THR A 209 11.42 -26.26 -16.58
C THR A 209 11.78 -24.91 -17.20
N PHE A 210 12.67 -24.13 -16.59
CA PHE A 210 13.06 -22.81 -17.11
C PHE A 210 14.29 -22.82 -18.01
N ALA A 211 15.00 -23.95 -18.15
CA ALA A 211 16.12 -24.10 -19.07
C ALA A 211 15.73 -23.92 -20.56
N VAL A 212 14.46 -24.19 -20.89
CA VAL A 212 13.91 -24.04 -22.24
C VAL A 212 13.62 -22.60 -22.64
N ILE A 213 13.63 -21.66 -21.70
CA ILE A 213 13.38 -20.24 -21.99
C ILE A 213 14.62 -19.61 -22.61
N LYS A 214 14.44 -18.97 -23.76
CA LYS A 214 15.48 -18.22 -24.48
C LYS A 214 14.99 -16.83 -24.86
N PHE A 215 15.96 -15.98 -25.21
CA PHE A 215 15.75 -14.57 -25.53
C PHE A 215 16.34 -14.28 -26.91
N LYS A 216 15.63 -13.50 -27.71
CA LYS A 216 16.08 -13.07 -29.04
C LYS A 216 15.83 -11.58 -29.21
N SER A 217 16.86 -10.82 -29.55
CA SER A 217 16.73 -9.40 -29.92
C SER A 217 15.97 -9.25 -31.24
N THR A 218 15.23 -8.16 -31.39
CA THR A 218 14.55 -7.82 -32.65
C THR A 218 15.24 -6.65 -33.35
N ARG A 219 14.63 -6.17 -34.45
CA ARG A 219 15.04 -4.93 -35.12
C ARG A 219 14.59 -3.68 -34.36
N GLU A 220 13.55 -3.79 -33.54
CA GLU A 220 13.10 -2.69 -32.67
C GLU A 220 14.10 -2.57 -31.52
N TRP A 221 14.68 -1.38 -31.37
CA TRP A 221 15.74 -1.16 -30.38
C TRP A 221 15.23 -1.45 -28.96
N LYS A 222 16.01 -2.24 -28.20
CA LYS A 222 15.71 -2.71 -26.83
C LYS A 222 14.52 -3.67 -26.69
N GLU A 223 13.85 -4.02 -27.77
CA GLU A 223 12.84 -5.09 -27.78
C GLU A 223 13.52 -6.46 -27.80
N GLU A 224 13.00 -7.38 -26.99
CA GLU A 224 13.40 -8.78 -26.95
C GLU A 224 12.19 -9.70 -26.93
N ILE A 225 12.28 -10.79 -27.68
CA ILE A 225 11.30 -11.86 -27.69
C ILE A 225 11.73 -12.92 -26.68
N VAL A 226 10.86 -13.21 -25.72
CA VAL A 226 10.97 -14.36 -24.83
C VAL A 226 10.26 -15.54 -25.50
N PHE A 227 10.94 -16.66 -25.68
CA PHE A 227 10.34 -17.83 -26.31
C PHE A 227 10.81 -19.13 -25.65
N SER A 228 10.00 -20.17 -25.77
CA SER A 228 10.35 -21.54 -25.37
C SER A 228 11.00 -22.26 -26.56
N THR A 229 12.05 -23.03 -26.31
CA THR A 229 12.66 -23.90 -27.33
C THR A 229 11.80 -25.12 -27.64
N VAL A 230 10.79 -25.39 -26.82
CA VAL A 230 9.88 -26.52 -26.96
C VAL A 230 8.54 -26.02 -27.52
N PRO A 231 7.87 -26.78 -28.41
CA PRO A 231 6.54 -26.43 -28.87
C PRO A 231 5.55 -26.28 -27.71
N ILE A 232 4.57 -25.38 -27.86
CA ILE A 232 3.58 -25.03 -26.81
C ILE A 232 2.88 -26.27 -26.23
N ALA A 233 2.55 -27.27 -27.08
CA ALA A 233 1.90 -28.50 -26.66
C ALA A 233 2.72 -29.33 -25.66
N ASN A 234 4.06 -29.26 -25.75
CA ASN A 234 4.98 -30.04 -24.93
C ASN A 234 5.72 -29.16 -23.90
N ASP A 235 5.24 -27.93 -23.68
CA ASP A 235 5.93 -26.99 -22.80
C ASP A 235 5.85 -27.46 -21.33
N PRO A 236 6.99 -27.71 -20.66
CA PRO A 236 7.02 -28.19 -19.28
C PRO A 236 6.37 -27.20 -18.29
N ARG A 237 6.28 -25.92 -18.66
CA ARG A 237 5.67 -24.87 -17.83
C ARG A 237 4.18 -25.11 -17.60
N ASN A 238 3.47 -25.77 -18.52
CA ASN A 238 2.05 -26.10 -18.36
C ASN A 238 1.81 -27.02 -17.16
N ALA A 239 2.66 -28.04 -16.99
CA ALA A 239 2.61 -28.94 -15.84
C ALA A 239 3.04 -28.21 -14.55
N LEU A 240 4.05 -27.35 -14.64
CA LEU A 240 4.53 -26.57 -13.51
C LEU A 240 3.47 -25.62 -12.95
N VAL A 241 2.73 -24.89 -13.80
CA VAL A 241 1.65 -24.00 -13.36
C VAL A 241 0.63 -24.77 -12.52
N LYS A 242 0.19 -25.94 -12.99
CA LYS A 242 -0.75 -26.79 -12.24
C LYS A 242 -0.17 -27.21 -10.88
N LYS A 243 1.12 -27.58 -10.83
CA LYS A 243 1.80 -27.92 -9.56
C LYS A 243 1.88 -26.73 -8.61
N ILE A 244 2.32 -25.57 -9.07
CA ILE A 244 2.46 -24.35 -8.26
C ILE A 244 1.09 -23.91 -7.72
N THR A 245 0.07 -23.83 -8.57
CA THR A 245 -1.28 -23.40 -8.14
C THR A 245 -1.97 -24.38 -7.19
N ALA A 246 -1.60 -25.66 -7.22
CA ALA A 246 -2.11 -26.68 -6.30
C ALA A 246 -1.41 -26.63 -4.92
N ASP A 247 -0.19 -26.12 -4.87
CA ASP A 247 0.64 -26.03 -3.67
C ASP A 247 -0.03 -25.12 -2.61
N PRO A 248 -0.15 -25.57 -1.34
CA PRO A 248 -0.65 -24.72 -0.26
C PRO A 248 0.12 -23.40 -0.10
N ARG A 249 1.43 -23.39 -0.33
CA ARG A 249 2.29 -22.19 -0.22
C ARG A 249 1.87 -21.10 -1.20
N PHE A 250 1.33 -21.45 -2.36
CA PHE A 250 0.84 -20.48 -3.34
C PHE A 250 -0.28 -19.60 -2.77
N ALA A 251 -1.29 -20.24 -2.17
CA ALA A 251 -2.39 -19.53 -1.53
C ALA A 251 -1.92 -18.77 -0.28
N LYS A 252 -1.07 -19.39 0.56
CA LYS A 252 -0.52 -18.77 1.77
C LYS A 252 0.28 -17.50 1.43
N THR A 253 1.14 -17.54 0.41
CA THR A 253 1.96 -16.40 -0.02
C THR A 253 1.12 -15.25 -0.55
N ALA A 254 0.08 -15.54 -1.35
CA ALA A 254 -0.87 -14.53 -1.80
C ALA A 254 -1.60 -13.85 -0.62
N VAL A 255 -2.05 -14.64 0.36
CA VAL A 255 -2.69 -14.14 1.58
C VAL A 255 -1.73 -13.29 2.41
N LYS A 256 -0.49 -13.75 2.65
CA LYS A 256 0.54 -12.99 3.37
C LYS A 256 0.84 -11.65 2.67
N ARG A 257 0.87 -11.64 1.34
CA ARG A 257 1.03 -10.41 0.56
C ARG A 257 -0.12 -9.43 0.80
N CYS A 258 -1.37 -9.88 0.64
CA CYS A 258 -2.55 -9.04 0.91
C CYS A 258 -2.59 -8.57 2.36
N TRP A 259 -2.21 -9.42 3.31
CA TRP A 259 -2.10 -9.06 4.72
C TRP A 259 -1.09 -7.93 4.93
N ARG A 260 0.11 -8.04 4.34
CA ARG A 260 1.14 -7.00 4.43
C ARG A 260 0.72 -5.68 3.82
N TRP A 261 -0.04 -5.71 2.73
CA TRP A 261 -0.62 -4.49 2.14
C TRP A 261 -1.52 -3.74 3.13
N LEU A 262 -2.29 -4.45 3.96
CA LEU A 262 -3.23 -3.88 4.92
C LEU A 262 -2.63 -3.62 6.31
N PHE A 263 -1.80 -4.52 6.84
CA PHE A 263 -1.27 -4.46 8.21
C PHE A 263 0.24 -4.18 8.31
N GLY A 264 0.97 -4.21 7.19
CA GLY A 264 2.39 -3.87 7.12
C GLY A 264 3.27 -5.08 7.29
N ASN A 265 4.53 -4.88 7.68
CA ASN A 265 5.51 -5.97 7.81
C ASN A 265 5.28 -6.85 9.06
N VAL A 266 4.04 -6.91 9.53
CA VAL A 266 3.59 -7.79 10.60
C VAL A 266 3.06 -9.07 9.98
N GLU A 267 3.64 -10.21 10.36
CA GLU A 267 3.07 -11.51 10.05
C GLU A 267 1.99 -11.90 11.08
N PRO A 268 0.81 -12.33 10.62
CA PRO A 268 -0.21 -12.88 11.51
C PRO A 268 0.16 -14.31 11.92
N ASP A 269 -0.52 -14.83 12.94
CA ASP A 269 -0.42 -16.25 13.32
C ASP A 269 -0.72 -17.18 12.12
N ASP A 270 0.02 -18.28 12.02
CA ASP A 270 -0.09 -19.22 10.91
C ASP A 270 -1.51 -19.77 10.74
N ALA A 271 -2.28 -19.91 11.83
CA ALA A 271 -3.66 -20.37 11.76
C ALA A 271 -4.58 -19.38 11.00
N ILE A 272 -4.31 -18.07 11.09
CA ILE A 272 -5.03 -17.04 10.33
C ILE A 272 -4.70 -17.18 8.83
N VAL A 273 -3.42 -17.34 8.51
CA VAL A 273 -2.96 -17.51 7.12
C VAL A 273 -3.56 -18.77 6.51
N GLU A 274 -3.58 -19.88 7.24
CA GLU A 274 -4.15 -21.16 6.80
C GLU A 274 -5.65 -21.04 6.53
N HIS A 275 -6.40 -20.45 7.46
CA HIS A 275 -7.84 -20.28 7.29
C HIS A 275 -8.17 -19.44 6.06
N LEU A 276 -7.49 -18.29 5.89
CA LEU A 276 -7.69 -17.41 4.74
C LEU A 276 -7.22 -18.06 3.44
N ALA A 277 -6.14 -18.83 3.44
CA ALA A 277 -5.65 -19.54 2.25
C ALA A 277 -6.64 -20.61 1.78
N GLU A 278 -7.27 -21.35 2.70
CA GLU A 278 -8.34 -22.29 2.37
C GLU A 278 -9.56 -21.59 1.76
N GLN A 279 -10.00 -20.48 2.35
CA GLN A 279 -11.10 -19.69 1.79
C GLN A 279 -10.75 -19.11 0.42
N PHE A 280 -9.51 -18.65 0.25
CA PHE A 280 -9.02 -18.10 -1.00
C PHE A 280 -9.05 -19.16 -2.12
N LYS A 281 -8.62 -20.39 -1.83
CA LYS A 281 -8.71 -21.52 -2.75
C LYS A 281 -10.16 -21.89 -3.08
N LYS A 282 -11.05 -21.94 -2.08
CA LYS A 282 -12.49 -22.20 -2.25
C LYS A 282 -13.18 -21.13 -3.10
N ASN A 283 -12.73 -19.89 -3.01
CA ASN A 283 -13.23 -18.75 -3.76
C ASN A 283 -12.55 -18.58 -5.14
N HIS A 284 -11.93 -19.64 -5.67
CA HIS A 284 -11.25 -19.63 -6.96
C HIS A 284 -10.22 -18.50 -7.09
N PHE A 285 -9.42 -18.27 -6.04
CA PHE A 285 -8.31 -17.32 -6.04
C PHE A 285 -8.72 -15.86 -6.35
N ASN A 286 -9.93 -15.46 -5.96
CA ASN A 286 -10.45 -14.10 -6.14
C ASN A 286 -9.85 -13.12 -5.10
N LEU A 287 -8.94 -12.26 -5.54
CA LEU A 287 -8.23 -11.31 -4.66
C LEU A 287 -9.15 -10.25 -4.05
N ARG A 288 -10.12 -9.72 -4.81
CA ARG A 288 -11.05 -8.73 -4.26
C ARG A 288 -11.89 -9.31 -3.14
N LYS A 289 -12.37 -10.54 -3.30
CA LYS A 289 -13.16 -11.21 -2.26
C LYS A 289 -12.33 -11.44 -0.99
N LEU A 290 -11.07 -11.85 -1.12
CA LEU A 290 -10.15 -11.97 0.01
C LEU A 290 -9.94 -10.63 0.73
N LEU A 291 -9.61 -9.57 -0.01
CA LEU A 291 -9.41 -8.24 0.58
C LEU A 291 -10.68 -7.69 1.22
N LEU A 292 -11.84 -7.93 0.61
CA LEU A 292 -13.14 -7.52 1.16
C LEU A 292 -13.45 -8.22 2.48
N GLU A 293 -13.17 -9.53 2.57
CA GLU A 293 -13.34 -10.31 3.81
C GLU A 293 -12.40 -9.80 4.92
N ILE A 294 -11.14 -9.50 4.59
CA ILE A 294 -10.21 -8.93 5.57
C ILE A 294 -10.65 -7.52 5.99
N CYS A 295 -10.97 -6.63 5.05
CA CYS A 295 -11.36 -5.24 5.33
C CYS A 295 -12.66 -5.11 6.13
N THR A 296 -13.53 -6.13 6.12
CA THR A 296 -14.78 -6.15 6.89
C THR A 296 -14.68 -6.90 8.22
N SER A 297 -13.54 -7.55 8.46
CA SER A 297 -13.29 -8.34 9.67
C SER A 297 -13.11 -7.49 10.93
N PRO A 298 -13.34 -8.08 12.13
CA PRO A 298 -12.96 -7.50 13.41
C PRO A 298 -11.47 -7.14 13.53
N ALA A 299 -10.58 -7.90 12.89
CA ALA A 299 -9.14 -7.62 12.89
C ALA A 299 -8.81 -6.28 12.21
N TYR A 300 -9.41 -6.02 11.04
CA TYR A 300 -9.21 -4.75 10.35
C TYR A 300 -9.95 -3.59 11.02
N LYS A 301 -11.03 -3.87 11.76
CA LYS A 301 -11.74 -2.86 12.57
C LYS A 301 -11.05 -2.51 13.87
N ALA A 302 -10.09 -3.31 14.34
CA ALA A 302 -9.48 -3.12 15.64
C ALA A 302 -8.84 -1.73 15.76
N ALA A 303 -8.94 -1.14 16.94
CA ALA A 303 -8.21 0.07 17.30
C ALA A 303 -6.69 -0.22 17.29
N SER A 304 -5.89 0.84 17.17
CA SER A 304 -4.42 0.74 17.30
C SER A 304 -3.91 0.78 18.74
N VAL A 305 -4.84 0.84 19.70
CA VAL A 305 -4.54 0.85 21.14
C VAL A 305 -5.07 -0.45 21.73
N THR A 306 -4.28 -1.05 22.62
CA THR A 306 -4.63 -2.30 23.29
C THR A 306 -4.26 -2.25 24.77
N SER A 307 -5.00 -2.99 25.59
CA SER A 307 -4.74 -3.16 27.02
C SER A 307 -3.85 -4.36 27.34
N ILE A 308 -3.59 -5.22 26.36
CA ILE A 308 -2.72 -6.40 26.51
C ILE A 308 -1.35 -6.15 25.89
N ASP A 309 -0.44 -7.13 26.01
CA ASP A 309 0.85 -7.08 25.34
C ASP A 309 0.68 -6.84 23.84
N TYR A 310 1.39 -5.82 23.32
CA TYR A 310 1.24 -5.37 21.94
C TYR A 310 1.71 -6.44 20.95
N SER A 311 2.81 -7.14 21.24
CA SER A 311 3.34 -8.20 20.35
C SER A 311 2.35 -9.34 20.22
N GLN A 312 1.78 -9.77 21.35
CA GLN A 312 0.72 -10.78 21.36
C GLN A 312 -0.53 -10.31 20.62
N ALA A 313 -1.00 -9.08 20.88
CA ALA A 313 -2.19 -8.53 20.23
C ALA A 313 -2.04 -8.47 18.71
N VAL A 314 -0.87 -8.03 18.24
CA VAL A 314 -0.54 -7.93 16.82
C VAL A 314 -0.51 -9.30 16.17
N LYS A 315 0.15 -10.30 16.79
CA LYS A 315 0.23 -11.68 16.28
C LYS A 315 -1.15 -12.30 16.03
N PHE A 316 -2.09 -12.09 16.95
CA PHE A 316 -3.44 -12.64 16.85
C PHE A 316 -4.46 -11.68 16.24
N ALA A 317 -3.99 -10.62 15.56
CA ALA A 317 -4.82 -9.63 14.87
C ALA A 317 -5.90 -8.98 15.77
N ALA A 318 -5.59 -8.80 17.05
CA ALA A 318 -6.43 -8.12 18.04
C ALA A 318 -6.05 -6.65 18.25
N VAL A 319 -5.15 -6.10 17.42
CA VAL A 319 -4.85 -4.67 17.38
C VAL A 319 -4.42 -4.34 15.96
N TYR A 320 -4.79 -3.16 15.48
CA TYR A 320 -4.25 -2.67 14.22
C TYR A 320 -2.86 -2.07 14.46
N PRO A 321 -1.81 -2.51 13.76
CA PRO A 321 -0.48 -1.98 13.98
C PRO A 321 -0.34 -0.58 13.37
N ALA A 322 -0.09 0.42 14.22
CA ALA A 322 0.15 1.78 13.75
C ALA A 322 1.47 1.86 12.97
N ARG A 323 1.44 2.42 11.76
CA ARG A 323 2.58 2.47 10.84
C ARG A 323 2.65 3.78 10.09
N ARG A 324 3.84 4.21 9.68
CA ARG A 324 4.00 5.39 8.82
C ARG A 324 3.33 5.11 7.46
N LEU A 325 2.71 6.14 6.89
CA LEU A 325 2.27 6.11 5.50
C LEU A 325 3.45 5.91 4.55
N ASP A 326 3.24 5.10 3.53
CA ASP A 326 4.21 4.86 2.45
C ASP A 326 4.55 6.16 1.71
N ALA A 327 5.74 6.22 1.10
CA ALA A 327 6.25 7.41 0.42
C ALA A 327 5.26 7.94 -0.65
N GLU A 328 4.75 7.03 -1.46
CA GLU A 328 3.82 7.32 -2.54
C GLU A 328 2.48 7.81 -2.00
N VAL A 329 2.02 7.23 -0.89
CA VAL A 329 0.78 7.61 -0.21
C VAL A 329 0.89 9.00 0.40
N LEU A 330 2.02 9.33 1.02
CA LEU A 330 2.29 10.66 1.54
C LEU A 330 2.32 11.70 0.41
N ALA A 331 3.05 11.44 -0.67
CA ALA A 331 3.15 12.34 -1.81
C ALA A 331 1.76 12.59 -2.45
N ASP A 332 1.01 11.52 -2.72
CA ASP A 332 -0.33 11.61 -3.30
C ASP A 332 -1.32 12.33 -2.38
N SER A 333 -1.24 12.07 -1.07
CA SER A 333 -2.11 12.74 -0.09
C SER A 333 -1.81 14.23 0.02
N ILE A 334 -0.53 14.61 0.06
CA ILE A 334 -0.10 16.02 0.06
C ILE A 334 -0.55 16.70 -1.24
N ALA A 335 -0.35 16.06 -2.39
CA ALA A 335 -0.76 16.58 -3.68
C ALA A 335 -2.28 16.78 -3.75
N GLN A 336 -3.07 15.82 -3.26
CA GLN A 336 -4.53 15.92 -3.22
C GLN A 336 -5.01 17.05 -2.30
N ILE A 337 -4.47 17.12 -1.07
CA ILE A 337 -4.85 18.14 -0.09
C ILE A 337 -4.56 19.52 -0.69
N THR A 338 -3.33 19.74 -1.16
CA THR A 338 -2.86 21.04 -1.66
C THR A 338 -3.38 21.38 -3.06
N GLY A 339 -3.88 20.40 -3.81
CA GLY A 339 -4.31 20.56 -5.21
C GLY A 339 -3.15 20.85 -6.16
N LYS A 340 -1.92 20.44 -5.80
CA LYS A 340 -0.72 20.62 -6.62
C LYS A 340 -0.09 19.24 -6.87
N PRO A 341 -0.08 18.73 -8.11
CA PRO A 341 0.61 17.48 -8.41
C PRO A 341 2.13 17.62 -8.20
N TYR A 342 2.79 16.48 -8.03
CA TYR A 342 4.24 16.39 -8.12
C TYR A 342 4.66 16.13 -9.57
N SER A 343 5.91 16.45 -9.87
CA SER A 343 6.55 16.08 -11.14
C SER A 343 7.73 15.19 -10.82
N TYR A 344 7.76 14.01 -11.43
CA TYR A 344 8.79 13.00 -11.21
C TYR A 344 9.69 12.89 -12.43
N LEU A 345 10.94 12.52 -12.20
CA LEU A 345 11.96 12.43 -13.23
C LEU A 345 12.33 10.97 -13.50
N SER A 346 12.40 10.60 -14.77
CA SER A 346 13.14 9.41 -15.20
C SER A 346 14.38 9.84 -15.97
N VAL A 347 15.53 9.32 -15.56
CA VAL A 347 16.78 9.48 -16.31
C VAL A 347 16.90 8.51 -17.50
N ILE A 348 15.96 7.55 -17.62
CA ILE A 348 15.90 6.57 -18.71
C ILE A 348 14.55 6.66 -19.44
N PRO A 349 14.52 6.77 -20.79
CA PRO A 349 15.68 6.94 -21.68
C PRO A 349 16.19 8.38 -21.63
N GLU A 350 17.36 8.65 -22.21
CA GLU A 350 17.78 10.02 -22.52
C GLU A 350 17.09 10.50 -23.82
N PRO A 351 16.61 11.76 -23.90
CA PRO A 351 16.63 12.79 -22.85
C PRO A 351 15.63 12.50 -21.75
N PHE A 352 15.88 13.04 -20.55
CA PHE A 352 15.08 12.76 -19.37
C PHE A 352 13.58 13.00 -19.60
N SER A 353 12.77 12.11 -19.02
CA SER A 353 11.32 12.14 -19.14
C SER A 353 10.68 12.59 -17.83
N TYR A 354 9.67 13.47 -17.92
CA TYR A 354 8.94 13.99 -16.77
C TYR A 354 7.54 13.37 -16.69
N TYR A 355 7.14 12.99 -15.48
CA TYR A 355 5.85 12.38 -15.20
C TYR A 355 5.07 13.25 -14.21
N ASN A 356 3.88 13.70 -14.58
CA ASN A 356 3.00 14.54 -13.75
C ASN A 356 1.81 13.75 -13.18
N ASN A 357 1.97 12.44 -13.03
CA ASN A 357 0.95 11.54 -12.52
C ASN A 357 1.03 11.44 -11.00
N ARG A 358 0.12 10.66 -10.40
CA ARG A 358 0.24 10.21 -9.01
C ARG A 358 1.52 9.39 -8.79
N ALA A 359 2.11 9.46 -7.60
CA ALA A 359 3.22 8.60 -7.20
C ALA A 359 2.86 7.11 -7.32
N ALA A 360 1.65 6.75 -6.89
CA ALA A 360 1.13 5.39 -7.01
C ALA A 360 0.91 4.92 -8.46
N ALA A 361 0.89 5.85 -9.43
CA ALA A 361 0.71 5.55 -10.84
C ALA A 361 2.02 5.39 -11.60
N LEU A 362 3.17 5.56 -10.93
CA LEU A 362 4.46 5.53 -11.60
C LEU A 362 4.75 4.11 -12.11
N PRO A 363 4.96 3.94 -13.43
CA PRO A 363 5.08 2.62 -14.03
C PRO A 363 6.40 1.92 -13.70
N ASP A 364 7.40 2.68 -13.26
CA ASP A 364 8.79 2.28 -13.21
C ASP A 364 9.41 2.75 -11.89
N GLY A 365 10.17 1.85 -11.24
CA GLY A 365 10.91 2.13 -10.02
C GLY A 365 12.00 3.20 -10.18
N SER A 366 12.49 3.41 -11.41
CA SER A 366 13.51 4.43 -11.71
C SER A 366 12.95 5.85 -11.85
N VAL A 367 11.66 5.99 -12.14
CA VAL A 367 11.01 7.30 -12.14
C VAL A 367 10.90 7.76 -10.69
N THR A 368 11.63 8.78 -10.25
CA THR A 368 11.69 9.15 -8.83
C THR A 368 11.87 10.65 -8.58
N ASP A 369 11.90 11.05 -7.31
CA ASP A 369 12.30 12.36 -6.81
C ASP A 369 12.94 12.26 -5.42
N GLN A 370 13.44 13.39 -4.90
CA GLN A 370 14.08 13.42 -3.58
C GLN A 370 13.12 13.04 -2.45
N PHE A 371 11.83 13.37 -2.59
CA PHE A 371 10.82 13.04 -1.59
C PHE A 371 10.66 11.52 -1.48
N LEU A 372 10.36 10.84 -2.59
CA LEU A 372 10.12 9.41 -2.61
C LEU A 372 11.31 8.60 -2.09
N LEU A 373 12.54 9.00 -2.44
CA LEU A 373 13.76 8.39 -1.92
C LEU A 373 13.89 8.56 -0.39
N THR A 374 13.68 9.78 0.12
CA THR A 374 13.79 10.09 1.55
C THR A 374 12.76 9.32 2.39
N PHE A 375 11.55 9.12 1.85
CA PHE A 375 10.45 8.43 2.52
C PHE A 375 10.42 6.92 2.30
N GLY A 376 11.48 6.34 1.74
CA GLY A 376 11.70 4.89 1.73
C GLY A 376 10.96 4.15 0.62
N ARG A 377 10.72 4.79 -0.53
CA ARG A 377 10.24 4.10 -1.73
C ARG A 377 11.26 3.01 -2.14
N PRO A 378 10.81 1.77 -2.43
CA PRO A 378 11.70 0.69 -2.85
C PRO A 378 12.34 0.98 -4.22
N SER A 379 13.59 0.57 -4.40
CA SER A 379 14.29 0.63 -5.70
C SER A 379 13.83 -0.46 -6.66
N ARG A 380 13.22 -1.54 -6.15
CA ARG A 380 12.70 -2.72 -6.89
C ARG A 380 13.80 -3.61 -7.46
N ASP A 381 14.89 -3.79 -6.71
CA ASP A 381 16.08 -4.51 -7.18
C ASP A 381 16.03 -6.00 -6.83
N SER A 382 15.69 -6.33 -5.59
CA SER A 382 15.60 -7.69 -5.05
C SER A 382 14.28 -8.37 -5.38
N GLY A 383 13.20 -7.57 -5.51
CA GLY A 383 11.83 -8.08 -5.61
C GLY A 383 11.31 -8.68 -4.32
N THR A 384 11.91 -8.36 -3.17
CA THR A 384 11.45 -8.81 -1.87
C THR A 384 10.62 -7.72 -1.17
N PRO A 385 9.61 -8.11 -0.38
CA PRO A 385 8.81 -7.22 0.43
C PRO A 385 9.56 -6.19 1.28
N GLU A 386 10.75 -6.55 1.75
CA GLU A 386 11.51 -5.83 2.78
C GLU A 386 12.25 -4.59 2.24
N GLU A 387 12.34 -4.43 0.91
CA GLU A 387 12.93 -3.21 0.33
C GLU A 387 12.15 -1.95 0.71
N ARG A 388 10.84 -2.08 0.90
CA ARG A 388 9.97 -0.98 1.32
C ARG A 388 10.21 -0.68 2.79
N LYS A 389 10.69 0.53 3.07
CA LYS A 389 10.99 0.98 4.44
C LYS A 389 9.92 1.92 4.96
N SER A 390 9.20 1.51 5.99
CA SER A 390 8.14 2.30 6.64
C SER A 390 8.57 2.88 8.00
N GLU A 391 9.85 2.79 8.35
CA GLU A 391 10.39 3.39 9.58
C GLU A 391 10.35 4.92 9.53
N ILE A 392 10.30 5.54 10.71
CA ILE A 392 10.35 6.99 10.88
C ILE A 392 11.79 7.40 11.20
N THR A 393 12.42 8.17 10.33
CA THR A 393 13.80 8.63 10.52
C THR A 393 13.89 10.12 10.88
N ALA A 394 15.02 10.54 11.45
CA ALA A 394 15.29 11.95 11.73
C ALA A 394 15.36 12.78 10.43
N ASP A 395 15.95 12.22 9.37
CA ASP A 395 16.08 12.88 8.07
C ASP A 395 14.72 13.18 7.43
N GLN A 396 13.78 12.23 7.51
CA GLN A 396 12.40 12.44 7.05
C GLN A 396 11.73 13.59 7.78
N ARG A 397 11.89 13.68 9.11
CA ARG A 397 11.35 14.80 9.88
C ARG A 397 12.03 16.11 9.47
N MET A 398 13.37 16.14 9.43
CA MET A 398 14.10 17.33 9.01
C MET A 398 13.69 17.81 7.61
N PHE A 399 13.44 16.87 6.69
CA PHE A 399 12.92 17.18 5.36
C PHE A 399 11.55 17.89 5.42
N LEU A 400 10.56 17.35 6.15
CA LEU A 400 9.24 17.96 6.24
C LEU A 400 9.27 19.34 6.91
N PHE A 401 10.12 19.51 7.91
CA PHE A 401 10.24 20.77 8.65
C PHE A 401 10.86 21.88 7.79
N ASN A 402 11.83 21.54 6.94
CA ASN A 402 12.64 22.51 6.21
C ASN A 402 12.28 22.64 4.72
N SER A 403 11.41 21.79 4.17
CA SER A 403 11.08 21.80 2.75
C SER A 403 10.35 23.08 2.32
N ALA A 404 11.02 23.89 1.49
CA ALA A 404 10.44 25.08 0.88
C ALA A 404 9.27 24.73 -0.06
N ASP A 405 9.35 23.61 -0.77
CA ASP A 405 8.29 23.13 -1.65
C ASP A 405 7.01 22.81 -0.85
N ILE A 406 7.11 22.03 0.23
CA ILE A 406 5.97 21.72 1.09
C ILE A 406 5.36 23.00 1.67
N ASN A 407 6.19 23.89 2.21
CA ASN A 407 5.71 25.17 2.75
C ASN A 407 4.99 26.02 1.69
N SER A 408 5.50 26.07 0.45
CA SER A 408 4.85 26.75 -0.67
C SER A 408 3.49 26.13 -1.01
N ARG A 409 3.39 24.80 -1.05
CA ARG A 409 2.12 24.09 -1.31
C ARG A 409 1.07 24.35 -0.23
N LEU A 410 1.48 24.35 1.04
CA LEU A 410 0.59 24.59 2.18
C LEU A 410 0.10 26.05 2.23
N ASN A 411 0.92 27.02 1.85
CA ASN A 411 0.48 28.41 1.74
C ASN A 411 -0.58 28.57 0.64
N ASP A 412 -0.38 27.95 -0.53
CA ASP A 412 -1.32 28.03 -1.64
C ASP A 412 -2.68 27.37 -1.35
N LEU A 413 -2.70 26.30 -0.55
CA LEU A 413 -3.93 25.66 -0.07
C LEU A 413 -4.91 26.67 0.55
N LEU A 414 -4.39 27.59 1.37
CA LEU A 414 -5.18 28.58 2.10
C LEU A 414 -5.82 29.61 1.16
N TYR A 415 -5.13 29.95 0.07
CA TYR A 415 -5.61 30.92 -0.91
C TYR A 415 -6.57 30.30 -1.92
N ARG A 416 -6.40 29.03 -2.29
CA ARG A 416 -7.20 28.36 -3.33
C ARG A 416 -8.45 27.68 -2.79
N LYS A 417 -8.29 26.74 -1.85
CA LYS A 417 -9.41 25.92 -1.35
C LYS A 417 -10.15 26.59 -0.20
N LEU A 418 -9.44 27.18 0.75
CA LEU A 418 -10.03 27.70 2.00
C LEU A 418 -10.45 29.17 1.95
N LYS A 419 -10.46 29.79 0.75
CA LYS A 419 -10.82 31.22 0.62
C LYS A 419 -12.29 31.47 0.94
N LYS A 420 -13.18 30.57 0.48
CA LYS A 420 -14.64 30.71 0.61
C LYS A 420 -15.23 30.04 1.85
N GLU A 421 -14.43 29.27 2.57
CA GLU A 421 -14.90 28.51 3.72
C GLU A 421 -15.16 29.38 4.94
N LYS A 422 -16.36 29.21 5.54
CA LYS A 422 -16.77 29.92 6.76
C LYS A 422 -16.00 29.42 7.97
N ASP A 423 -15.86 28.10 8.10
CA ASP A 423 -15.06 27.47 9.15
C ASP A 423 -13.83 26.75 8.57
N LYS A 424 -12.78 27.54 8.35
CA LYS A 424 -11.50 27.06 7.81
C LYS A 424 -10.82 26.04 8.72
N PHE A 425 -11.03 26.12 10.04
CA PHE A 425 -10.38 25.21 10.99
C PHE A 425 -10.99 23.82 10.86
N THR A 426 -12.31 23.74 10.88
CA THR A 426 -13.02 22.46 10.72
C THR A 426 -12.67 21.82 9.38
N GLU A 427 -12.63 22.60 8.30
CA GLU A 427 -12.28 22.08 6.98
C GLU A 427 -10.83 21.57 6.89
N LEU A 428 -9.87 22.23 7.55
CA LEU A 428 -8.50 21.73 7.65
C LEU A 428 -8.42 20.37 8.34
N PHE A 429 -9.19 20.16 9.40
CA PHE A 429 -9.24 18.87 10.08
C PHE A 429 -9.82 17.76 9.18
N TRP A 430 -10.85 18.06 8.39
CA TRP A 430 -11.37 17.10 7.41
C TRP A 430 -10.36 16.80 6.30
N LEU A 431 -9.62 17.80 5.81
CA LEU A 431 -8.61 17.62 4.77
C LEU A 431 -7.41 16.78 5.24
N PHE A 432 -6.91 17.03 6.45
CA PHE A 432 -5.71 16.36 6.95
C PHE A 432 -6.02 15.06 7.70
N TYR A 433 -7.01 15.06 8.58
CA TYR A 433 -7.30 13.94 9.48
C TYR A 433 -8.58 13.18 9.15
N SER A 434 -9.41 13.68 8.22
CA SER A 434 -10.67 13.04 7.85
C SER A 434 -11.67 12.93 9.01
N ARG A 435 -11.58 13.86 9.97
CA ARG A 435 -12.47 13.99 11.14
C ARG A 435 -12.70 15.47 11.46
N PRO A 436 -13.72 15.83 12.25
CA PRO A 436 -13.81 17.19 12.81
C PRO A 436 -12.79 17.39 13.95
N PRO A 437 -12.46 18.65 14.28
CA PRO A 437 -11.66 18.96 15.45
C PRO A 437 -12.42 18.60 16.74
N SER A 438 -11.70 18.17 17.77
CA SER A 438 -12.27 17.99 19.10
C SER A 438 -12.63 19.35 19.72
N PRO A 439 -13.55 19.41 20.71
CA PRO A 439 -13.87 20.66 21.40
C PRO A 439 -12.64 21.35 22.01
N GLU A 440 -11.68 20.57 22.48
CA GLU A 440 -10.42 21.04 23.08
C GLU A 440 -9.46 21.59 22.03
N GLU A 441 -9.26 20.87 20.92
CA GLU A 441 -8.47 21.33 19.78
C GLU A 441 -9.05 22.64 19.24
N TYR A 442 -10.37 22.70 19.09
CA TYR A 442 -11.06 23.88 18.60
C TYR A 442 -10.92 25.08 19.54
N LYS A 443 -11.01 24.85 20.87
CA LYS A 443 -10.78 25.88 21.89
C LYS A 443 -9.33 26.40 21.83
N LEU A 444 -8.35 25.50 21.76
CA LEU A 444 -6.94 25.83 21.66
C LEU A 444 -6.65 26.72 20.44
N PHE A 445 -7.16 26.35 19.26
CA PHE A 445 -6.95 27.14 18.05
C PHE A 445 -7.64 28.51 18.12
N LYS A 446 -8.82 28.61 18.74
CA LYS A 446 -9.47 29.90 19.00
C LYS A 446 -8.65 30.79 19.94
N GLU A 447 -8.05 30.24 20.99
CA GLU A 447 -7.19 30.99 21.91
C GLU A 447 -5.90 31.48 21.25
N LEU A 448 -5.27 30.63 20.42
CA LEU A 448 -4.09 31.03 19.63
C LEU A 448 -4.43 32.15 18.63
N GLY A 449 -5.64 32.13 18.07
CA GLY A 449 -6.15 33.16 17.16
C GLY A 449 -6.29 34.54 17.79
N LYS A 450 -6.44 34.63 19.13
CA LYS A 450 -6.49 35.91 19.86
C LYS A 450 -5.10 36.53 20.05
N LYS A 451 -4.04 35.72 20.12
CA LYS A 451 -2.66 36.17 20.41
C LYS A 451 -1.85 36.53 19.15
N HIS A 452 -2.27 36.08 17.98
CA HIS A 452 -1.55 36.28 16.72
C HIS A 452 -2.49 36.83 15.64
N THR A 453 -1.93 37.52 14.65
CA THR A 453 -2.69 37.92 13.45
C THR A 453 -3.31 36.66 12.83
N GLN A 454 -4.63 36.64 12.66
CA GLN A 454 -5.39 35.46 12.21
C GLN A 454 -4.79 34.82 10.95
N TRP A 455 -4.31 35.64 10.01
CA TRP A 455 -3.64 35.19 8.80
C TRP A 455 -2.34 34.39 9.06
N LYS A 456 -1.45 34.89 9.94
CA LYS A 456 -0.18 34.23 10.27
C LYS A 456 -0.39 32.89 10.99
N LEU A 457 -1.47 32.77 11.75
CA LEU A 457 -1.83 31.51 12.41
C LEU A 457 -2.40 30.51 11.40
N LEU A 458 -3.34 30.94 10.55
CA LEU A 458 -3.92 30.09 9.50
C LEU A 458 -2.85 29.57 8.52
N ALA A 459 -1.83 30.37 8.21
CA ALA A 459 -0.66 29.97 7.43
C ALA A 459 0.11 28.77 8.01
N ARG A 460 0.05 28.55 9.33
CA ARG A 460 0.89 27.59 10.04
C ARG A 460 0.19 26.32 10.46
N ILE A 461 -1.13 26.36 10.61
CA ILE A 461 -1.91 25.18 11.02
C ILE A 461 -1.75 24.01 10.05
N PRO A 462 -1.86 24.19 8.71
CA PRO A 462 -1.66 23.08 7.78
C PRO A 462 -0.30 22.40 7.96
N TRP A 463 0.74 23.17 8.29
CA TRP A 463 2.07 22.64 8.55
C TRP A 463 2.13 21.81 9.84
N VAL A 464 1.47 22.25 10.91
CA VAL A 464 1.38 21.50 12.17
C VAL A 464 0.60 20.20 11.97
N LEU A 465 -0.53 20.25 11.26
CA LEU A 465 -1.35 19.08 10.97
C LEU A 465 -0.56 18.05 10.13
N LEU A 466 0.13 18.52 9.09
CA LEU A 466 0.96 17.66 8.23
C LEU A 466 2.07 16.95 9.01
N ASN A 467 2.74 17.63 9.94
CA ASN A 467 3.86 17.09 10.71
C ASN A 467 3.44 16.28 11.95
N SER A 468 2.14 16.13 12.19
CA SER A 468 1.63 15.36 13.32
C SER A 468 1.76 13.85 13.09
N LYS A 469 1.82 13.08 14.19
CA LYS A 469 1.75 11.61 14.11
C LYS A 469 0.44 11.13 13.49
N GLU A 470 -0.67 11.84 13.73
CA GLU A 470 -1.98 11.45 13.20
C GLU A 470 -2.04 11.53 11.67
N PHE A 471 -1.37 12.52 11.06
CA PHE A 471 -1.28 12.59 9.60
C PHE A 471 -0.30 11.56 9.05
N LEU A 472 0.91 11.51 9.63
CA LEU A 472 2.03 10.72 9.11
C LEU A 472 1.87 9.21 9.34
N CYS A 473 1.07 8.81 10.32
CA CYS A 473 0.82 7.41 10.64
C CYS A 473 -0.63 7.02 10.34
N GLN A 474 -0.74 5.85 9.73
CA GLN A 474 -1.98 5.11 9.69
C GLN A 474 -2.16 4.38 11.03
N HIS A 475 -3.35 4.47 11.57
CA HIS A 475 -3.72 4.01 12.90
C HIS A 475 -5.13 3.44 12.89
#